data_AF-A0A815B0T0-F1
#
_entry.id   AF-A0A815B0T0-F1
#
_cell.length_a   1.000
_cell.length_b   1.000
_cell.length_c   1.000
_cell.angle_alpha   90.00
_cell.angle_beta   90.00
_cell.angle_gamma   90.00
#
_symmetry.space_group_name_H-M   'P 1'
#
loop_
_entity.id
_entity.type
_entity.pdbx_description
1 polymer ?
#
loop_
_entity_poly.entity_id
_entity_poly.type
_entity_poly.pdbx_seq_one_letter_code
_entity_poly.pdbx_strand_id
1 'polypeptide(L)'
;MIPSIICSLFIFYHFVRFPQIRKKLNNHVILILLLVNFIQVALGLFDWFCNIFTPIIISIIATIILIVRVLLQKRRVGQRAIWQRNRKMVLQLASVSLMYIIVWIPIIVGFVIPLIIPNAFILQLSSAVFIYFEYISFLFCPFMCLTGLPEIRQSIKNIFIRNNIIQPTIQIK
;
A
#
# COMPACT_ATOMS: atom_id res chain seq x y z
N MET A 1 20.40 4.46 -3.94
CA MET A 1 20.66 4.18 -2.51
C MET A 1 21.58 2.99 -2.30
N ILE A 2 21.40 1.85 -2.99
CA ILE A 2 22.28 0.67 -2.85
C ILE A 2 23.76 0.91 -3.25
N PRO A 3 24.09 1.67 -4.32
CA PRO A 3 25.49 1.98 -4.63
C PRO A 3 26.17 2.75 -3.48
N SER A 4 25.42 3.65 -2.83
CA SER A 4 25.88 4.39 -1.66
C SER A 4 26.07 3.46 -0.46
N ILE A 5 25.17 2.51 -0.21
CA ILE A 5 25.31 1.52 0.87
C ILE A 5 26.55 0.64 0.67
N ILE A 6 26.76 0.14 -0.55
CA ILE A 6 27.93 -0.69 -0.90
C ILE A 6 29.22 0.12 -0.74
N CYS A 7 29.22 1.38 -1.21
CA CYS A 7 30.38 2.26 -1.08
C CYS A 7 30.67 2.60 0.39
N SER A 8 29.64 2.88 1.20
CA SER A 8 29.77 3.12 2.64
C SER A 8 30.26 1.89 3.40
N LEU A 9 29.77 0.69 3.06
CA LEU A 9 30.25 -0.58 3.63
C LEU A 9 31.70 -0.86 3.23
N PHE A 10 32.09 -0.57 1.99
CA PHE A 10 33.46 -0.74 1.51
C PHE A 10 34.42 0.21 2.22
N ILE A 11 34.04 1.48 2.39
CA ILE A 11 34.82 2.48 3.14
C ILE A 11 34.91 2.09 4.61
N PHE A 12 33.79 1.69 5.23
CA PHE A 12 33.76 1.24 6.63
C PHE A 12 34.63 0.00 6.86
N TYR A 13 34.54 -0.99 5.97
CA TYR A 13 35.36 -2.20 6.01
C TYR A 13 36.84 -1.90 5.88
N HIS A 14 37.22 -1.07 4.90
CA HIS A 14 38.59 -0.62 4.69
C HIS A 14 39.12 0.13 5.92
N PHE A 15 38.29 0.98 6.53
CA PHE A 15 38.65 1.77 7.70
C PHE A 15 38.84 0.91 8.97
N VAL A 16 38.02 -0.13 9.17
CA VAL A 16 38.18 -1.10 10.28
C VAL A 16 39.45 -1.93 10.10
N ARG A 17 39.83 -2.23 8.85
CA ARG A 17 40.98 -3.10 8.53
C ARG A 17 42.34 -2.39 8.61
N PHE A 18 42.40 -1.06 8.49
CA PHE A 18 43.65 -0.28 8.57
C PHE A 18 43.77 0.57 9.85
N PRO A 19 44.39 0.04 10.91
CA PRO A 19 44.44 0.68 12.23
C PRO A 19 45.26 1.97 12.29
N GLN A 20 46.17 2.19 11.32
CA GLN A 20 47.05 3.37 11.27
C GLN A 20 46.29 4.68 10.99
N ILE A 21 45.15 4.59 10.29
CA ILE A 21 44.31 5.73 9.94
C ILE A 21 43.57 6.26 11.18
N ARG A 22 43.32 5.43 12.20
CA ARG A 22 42.55 5.80 13.40
C ARG A 22 43.26 6.77 14.36
N LYS A 23 44.56 7.04 14.18
CA LYS A 23 45.35 7.84 15.15
C LYS A 23 45.29 9.36 14.96
N LYS A 24 44.75 9.85 13.84
CA LYS A 24 44.58 11.30 13.59
C LYS A 24 43.17 11.75 14.01
N LEU A 25 43.08 12.88 14.72
CA LEU A 25 41.82 13.44 15.23
C LEU A 25 40.75 13.64 14.13
N ASN A 26 41.16 14.09 12.94
CA ASN A 26 40.26 14.23 11.78
C ASN A 26 39.63 12.91 11.33
N ASN A 27 40.31 11.79 11.54
CA ASN A 27 39.81 10.47 11.14
C ASN A 27 38.76 9.94 12.12
N HIS A 28 38.71 10.45 13.36
CA HIS A 28 37.61 10.17 14.31
C HIS A 28 36.32 10.87 13.90
N VAL A 29 36.39 12.12 13.42
CA VAL A 29 35.21 12.85 12.92
C VAL A 29 34.61 12.13 11.71
N ILE A 30 35.46 11.71 10.76
CA ILE A 30 35.04 10.93 9.59
C ILE A 30 34.39 9.60 9.99
N LEU A 31 34.93 8.92 11.00
CA LEU A 31 34.35 7.68 11.52
C LEU A 31 32.96 7.91 12.12
N ILE A 32 32.80 8.93 12.97
CA ILE A 32 31.51 9.27 13.58
C ILE A 32 30.50 9.62 12.48
N LEU A 33 30.90 10.43 11.49
CA LEU A 33 30.05 10.83 10.36
C LEU A 33 29.58 9.61 9.55
N LEU A 34 30.47 8.66 9.26
CA LEU A 34 30.15 7.40 8.59
C LEU A 34 29.18 6.54 9.40
N LEU A 35 29.39 6.46 10.71
CA LEU A 35 28.57 5.65 11.62
C LEU A 35 27.15 6.23 11.75
N VAL A 36 27.04 7.55 11.88
CA VAL A 36 25.75 8.27 11.90
C VAL A 36 25.01 8.08 10.58
N ASN A 37 25.69 8.24 9.44
CA ASN A 37 25.08 8.01 8.13
C ASN A 37 24.59 6.56 7.97
N PHE A 38 25.40 5.59 8.39
CA PHE A 38 25.01 4.18 8.35
C PHE A 38 23.78 3.89 9.21
N ILE A 39 23.73 4.40 10.46
CA ILE A 39 22.56 4.26 11.35
C ILE A 39 21.33 4.89 10.71
N GLN A 40 21.46 6.11 10.16
CA GLN A 40 20.35 6.81 9.53
C GLN A 40 19.78 6.04 8.34
N VAL A 41 20.64 5.47 7.48
CA VAL A 41 20.20 4.65 6.35
C VAL A 41 19.56 3.34 6.81
N ALA A 42 20.12 2.69 7.84
CA ALA A 42 19.56 1.46 8.39
C ALA A 42 18.16 1.68 9.00
N LEU A 43 17.98 2.77 9.76
CA LEU A 43 16.69 3.15 10.33
C LEU A 43 15.66 3.49 9.26
N GLY A 44 16.05 4.25 8.23
CA GLY A 44 15.14 4.59 7.13
C GLY A 44 14.67 3.36 6.33
N LEU A 45 15.56 2.38 6.10
CA LEU A 45 15.16 1.11 5.51
C LEU A 45 14.22 0.35 6.44
N PHE A 46 14.53 0.26 7.73
CA PHE A 46 13.71 -0.43 8.71
C PHE A 46 12.30 0.17 8.79
N ASP A 47 12.18 1.49 8.89
CA ASP A 47 10.88 2.19 8.91
C ASP A 47 10.08 1.94 7.63
N TRP A 48 10.74 1.99 6.47
CA TRP A 48 10.10 1.68 5.19
C TRP A 48 9.62 0.24 5.13
N PHE A 49 10.47 -0.73 5.50
CA PHE A 49 10.09 -2.14 5.57
C PHE A 49 8.92 -2.37 6.53
N CYS A 50 8.98 -1.84 7.74
CA CYS A 50 7.91 -1.98 8.73
C CYS A 50 6.60 -1.35 8.24
N ASN A 51 6.64 -0.15 7.65
CA ASN A 51 5.44 0.50 7.13
C ASN A 51 4.82 -0.21 5.92
N ILE A 52 5.61 -0.92 5.11
CA ILE A 52 5.10 -1.69 3.98
C ILE A 52 4.53 -3.04 4.43
N PHE A 53 5.30 -3.77 5.23
CA PHE A 53 4.95 -5.14 5.60
C PHE A 53 3.77 -5.18 6.59
N THR A 54 3.69 -4.23 7.52
CA THR A 54 2.63 -4.20 8.53
C THR A 54 1.22 -4.18 7.92
N PRO A 55 0.86 -3.25 7.02
CA PRO A 55 -0.47 -3.21 6.44
C PRO A 55 -0.73 -4.36 5.45
N ILE A 56 0.30 -4.89 4.77
CA ILE A 56 0.16 -6.09 3.93
C ILE A 56 -0.22 -7.30 4.79
N ILE A 57 0.50 -7.53 5.90
CA ILE A 57 0.23 -8.65 6.81
C ILE A 57 -1.16 -8.51 7.43
N ILE A 58 -1.52 -7.31 7.91
CA ILE A 58 -2.85 -7.04 8.47
C ILE A 58 -3.94 -7.28 7.43
N SER A 59 -3.77 -6.80 6.20
CA SER A 59 -4.73 -7.00 5.11
C SER A 59 -4.93 -8.50 4.83
N ILE A 60 -3.84 -9.26 4.68
CA ILE A 60 -3.89 -10.71 4.42
C ILE A 60 -4.62 -11.43 5.56
N ILE A 61 -4.22 -11.20 6.81
CA ILE A 61 -4.84 -11.82 7.99
C ILE A 61 -6.33 -11.47 8.05
N ALA A 62 -6.69 -10.20 7.84
CA ALA A 62 -8.07 -9.76 7.83
C ALA A 62 -8.88 -10.50 6.75
N THR A 63 -8.39 -10.56 5.50
CA THR A 63 -9.07 -11.31 4.44
C THR A 63 -9.25 -12.80 4.77
N ILE A 64 -8.23 -13.46 5.32
CA ILE A 64 -8.32 -14.87 5.69
C ILE A 64 -9.36 -15.08 6.79
N ILE A 65 -9.31 -14.29 7.87
CA ILE A 65 -10.27 -14.38 8.98
C ILE A 65 -11.69 -14.19 8.46
N LEU A 66 -11.92 -13.23 7.56
CA LEU A 66 -13.24 -12.98 6.99
C LEU A 66 -13.70 -14.12 6.09
N ILE A 67 -12.85 -14.63 5.20
CA ILE A 67 -13.20 -15.78 4.36
C ILE A 67 -13.59 -16.97 5.25
N VAL A 68 -12.80 -17.27 6.29
CA VAL A 68 -13.06 -18.37 7.22
C VAL A 68 -14.38 -18.17 7.96
N ARG A 69 -14.61 -17.00 8.56
CA ARG A 69 -15.86 -16.69 9.26
C ARG A 69 -17.07 -16.84 8.34
N VAL A 70 -16.95 -16.39 7.10
CA VAL A 70 -18.03 -16.46 6.09
C VAL A 70 -18.32 -17.89 5.66
N LEU A 71 -17.28 -18.70 5.46
CA LEU A 71 -17.43 -20.13 5.15
C LEU A 71 -18.06 -20.90 6.31
N LEU A 72 -17.63 -20.64 7.55
CA LEU A 72 -18.22 -21.24 8.75
C LEU A 72 -19.68 -20.83 8.93
N GLN A 73 -20.01 -19.55 8.71
CA GLN A 73 -21.36 -19.03 8.84
C GLN A 73 -22.30 -19.56 7.75
N LYS A 74 -21.79 -19.76 6.52
CA LYS A 74 -22.52 -20.43 5.43
C LYS A 74 -22.87 -21.88 5.80
N ARG A 75 -21.95 -22.58 6.49
CA ARG A 75 -22.14 -23.97 6.91
C ARG A 75 -23.17 -24.13 8.03
N ARG A 76 -23.23 -23.19 8.99
CA ARG A 76 -24.16 -23.27 10.12
C ARG A 76 -25.60 -22.89 9.77
N VAL A 77 -25.81 -21.89 8.91
CA VAL A 77 -27.11 -21.21 8.87
C VAL A 77 -28.02 -21.67 7.72
N GLY A 78 -27.50 -22.24 6.63
CA GLY A 78 -28.33 -22.82 5.54
C GLY A 78 -29.30 -21.86 4.82
N GLN A 79 -29.49 -20.63 5.31
CA GLN A 79 -30.48 -19.69 4.80
C GLN A 79 -29.91 -18.79 3.70
N ARG A 80 -30.45 -18.95 2.49
CA ARG A 80 -30.11 -18.15 1.30
C ARG A 80 -30.34 -16.64 1.47
N ALA A 81 -31.28 -16.21 2.31
CA ALA A 81 -31.63 -14.80 2.47
C ALA A 81 -30.57 -14.00 3.27
N ILE A 82 -30.10 -14.53 4.41
CA ILE A 82 -29.02 -13.92 5.20
C ILE A 82 -27.70 -13.90 4.41
N TRP A 83 -27.47 -14.94 3.59
CA TRP A 83 -26.31 -15.02 2.70
C TRP A 83 -26.24 -13.88 1.67
N GLN A 84 -27.36 -13.49 1.06
CA GLN A 84 -27.36 -12.38 0.10
C GLN A 84 -27.04 -11.02 0.77
N ARG A 85 -27.36 -10.86 2.05
CA ARG A 85 -27.02 -9.66 2.82
C ARG A 85 -25.54 -9.65 3.22
N ASN A 86 -25.02 -10.77 3.74
CA ASN A 86 -23.64 -10.85 4.20
C ASN A 86 -22.62 -10.93 3.04
N ARG A 87 -22.97 -11.52 1.88
CA ARG A 87 -22.06 -11.60 0.72
C ARG A 87 -21.65 -10.21 0.21
N LYS A 88 -22.49 -9.19 0.37
CA LYS A 88 -22.18 -7.82 -0.10
C LYS A 88 -21.09 -7.15 0.75
N MET A 89 -21.15 -7.30 2.07
CA MET A 89 -20.12 -6.79 2.98
C MET A 89 -18.78 -7.51 2.77
N VAL A 90 -18.82 -8.82 2.51
CA VAL A 90 -17.63 -9.62 2.18
C VAL A 90 -17.04 -9.20 0.84
N LEU A 91 -17.88 -8.96 -0.17
CA LEU A 91 -17.43 -8.48 -1.48
C LEU A 91 -16.77 -7.09 -1.37
N GLN A 92 -17.34 -6.19 -0.56
CA GLN A 92 -16.77 -4.86 -0.30
C GLN A 92 -15.37 -4.99 0.31
N LEU A 93 -15.20 -5.81 1.34
CA LEU A 93 -13.91 -5.95 2.00
C LEU A 93 -12.88 -6.68 1.13
N ALA A 94 -13.30 -7.72 0.39
CA ALA A 94 -12.46 -8.36 -0.61
C ALA A 94 -12.03 -7.37 -1.70
N SER A 95 -12.91 -6.44 -2.08
CA SER A 95 -12.60 -5.42 -3.07
C SER A 95 -11.60 -4.39 -2.56
N VAL A 96 -11.67 -3.99 -1.28
CA VAL A 96 -10.67 -3.10 -0.65
C VAL A 96 -9.30 -3.80 -0.64
N SER A 97 -9.24 -5.07 -0.25
CA SER A 97 -7.98 -5.83 -0.26
C SER A 97 -7.42 -6.04 -1.67
N LEU A 98 -8.26 -6.24 -2.68
CA LEU A 98 -7.83 -6.33 -4.08
C LEU A 98 -7.25 -5.00 -4.56
N MET A 99 -7.92 -3.88 -4.25
CA MET A 99 -7.46 -2.54 -4.61
C MET A 99 -6.10 -2.25 -3.98
N TYR A 100 -5.90 -2.68 -2.73
CA TYR A 100 -4.62 -2.60 -2.04
C TYR A 100 -3.53 -3.35 -2.83
N ILE A 101 -3.76 -4.62 -3.18
CA ILE A 101 -2.78 -5.40 -3.97
C ILE A 101 -2.45 -4.71 -5.30
N ILE A 102 -3.46 -4.19 -6.02
CA ILE A 102 -3.29 -3.51 -7.31
C ILE A 102 -2.41 -2.26 -7.17
N VAL A 103 -2.56 -1.48 -6.09
CA VAL A 103 -1.77 -0.26 -5.89
C VAL A 103 -0.35 -0.56 -5.41
N TRP A 104 -0.17 -1.62 -4.64
CA TRP A 104 1.15 -2.00 -4.10
C TRP A 104 2.07 -2.65 -5.14
N ILE A 105 1.53 -3.37 -6.13
CA ILE A 105 2.34 -3.99 -7.20
C ILE A 105 3.21 -2.96 -7.95
N PRO A 106 2.66 -1.84 -8.47
CA PRO A 106 3.44 -0.79 -9.13
C PRO A 106 4.56 -0.24 -8.24
N ILE A 107 4.28 -0.02 -6.94
CA ILE A 107 5.28 0.48 -5.98
C ILE A 107 6.44 -0.50 -5.85
N ILE A 108 6.15 -1.80 -5.71
CA ILE A 108 7.18 -2.85 -5.63
C ILE A 108 8.01 -2.88 -6.92
N VAL A 109 7.36 -2.86 -8.08
CA VAL A 109 8.03 -2.84 -9.39
C VAL A 109 8.92 -1.60 -9.54
N GLY A 110 8.40 -0.45 -9.11
CA GLY A 110 9.09 0.82 -9.07
C GLY A 110 10.35 0.83 -8.22
N PHE A 111 10.38 -0.01 -7.19
CA PHE A 111 11.54 -0.20 -6.34
C PHE A 111 12.52 -1.22 -6.93
N VAL A 112 12.02 -2.30 -7.57
CA VAL A 112 12.84 -3.39 -8.12
C VAL A 112 13.54 -3.00 -9.42
N ILE A 113 12.91 -2.25 -10.32
CA ILE A 113 13.51 -1.86 -11.61
C ILE A 113 14.82 -1.08 -11.43
N PRO A 114 14.91 -0.06 -10.54
CA PRO A 114 16.17 0.63 -10.25
C PRO A 114 17.26 -0.25 -9.63
N LEU A 115 16.92 -1.44 -9.10
CA LEU A 115 17.91 -2.41 -8.60
C LEU A 115 18.67 -3.08 -9.75
N ILE A 116 17.97 -3.36 -10.83
CA ILE A 116 18.51 -4.10 -11.99
C ILE A 116 19.21 -3.14 -12.94
N ILE A 117 18.64 -1.94 -13.12
CA ILE A 117 19.14 -0.92 -14.05
C ILE A 117 19.40 0.36 -13.24
N PRO A 118 20.63 0.57 -12.74
CA PRO A 118 20.97 1.76 -11.97
C PRO A 118 21.04 2.98 -12.89
N ASN A 119 19.90 3.61 -13.14
CA ASN A 119 19.78 4.86 -13.89
C ASN A 119 19.16 5.93 -12.99
N ALA A 120 19.86 7.06 -12.83
CA ALA A 120 19.43 8.17 -11.98
C ALA A 120 18.08 8.77 -12.41
N PHE A 121 17.81 8.79 -13.73
CA PHE A 121 16.55 9.27 -14.28
C PHE A 121 15.38 8.37 -13.88
N ILE A 122 15.56 7.05 -13.95
CA ILE A 122 14.52 6.07 -13.57
C ILE A 122 14.20 6.19 -12.07
N LEU A 123 15.21 6.45 -11.23
CA LEU A 123 15.02 6.62 -9.79
C LEU A 123 14.25 7.91 -9.43
N GLN A 124 14.50 9.01 -10.15
CA GLN A 124 13.74 10.25 -9.99
C GLN A 124 12.30 10.10 -10.47
N LEU A 125 12.10 9.46 -11.63
CA LEU A 125 10.77 9.23 -12.18
C LEU A 125 9.96 8.28 -11.29
N SER A 126 10.58 7.21 -10.78
CA SER A 126 9.91 6.26 -9.89
C SER A 126 9.49 6.94 -8.59
N SER A 127 10.40 7.63 -7.89
CA SER A 127 10.06 8.32 -6.65
C SER A 127 8.94 9.36 -6.83
N ALA A 128 8.94 10.13 -7.92
CA ALA A 128 7.89 11.10 -8.20
C ALA A 128 6.53 10.42 -8.48
N VAL A 129 6.48 9.42 -9.37
CA VAL A 129 5.21 8.81 -9.81
C VAL A 129 4.60 7.91 -8.73
N PHE A 130 5.40 7.14 -8.00
CA PHE A 130 4.88 6.16 -7.04
C PHE A 130 4.30 6.77 -5.77
N ILE A 131 4.77 7.97 -5.37
CA ILE A 131 4.16 8.74 -4.28
C ILE A 131 2.70 9.08 -4.61
N TYR A 132 2.38 9.42 -5.87
CA TYR A 132 1.00 9.74 -6.27
C TYR A 132 0.05 8.54 -6.22
N PHE A 133 0.55 7.32 -6.46
CA PHE A 133 -0.27 6.11 -6.38
C PHE A 133 -0.81 5.83 -4.96
N GLU A 134 -0.04 6.18 -3.93
CA GLU A 134 -0.47 6.05 -2.54
C GLU A 134 -1.65 6.98 -2.23
N TYR A 135 -1.59 8.23 -2.70
CA TYR A 135 -2.69 9.19 -2.56
C TYR A 135 -3.96 8.76 -3.31
N ILE A 136 -3.80 8.14 -4.48
CA ILE A 136 -4.94 7.57 -5.23
C ILE A 136 -5.65 6.50 -4.40
N SER A 137 -4.91 5.63 -3.70
CA SER A 137 -5.50 4.63 -2.79
C SER A 137 -6.35 5.27 -1.69
N PHE A 138 -5.84 6.33 -1.05
CA PHE A 138 -6.58 7.04 -0.02
C PHE A 138 -7.84 7.72 -0.57
N LEU A 139 -7.78 8.24 -1.80
CA LEU A 139 -8.93 8.85 -2.45
C LEU A 139 -10.03 7.84 -2.77
N PHE A 140 -9.67 6.64 -3.25
CA PHE A 140 -10.66 5.60 -3.63
C PHE A 140 -11.28 4.85 -2.45
N CYS A 141 -10.59 4.77 -1.31
CA CYS A 141 -11.07 4.09 -0.11
C CYS A 141 -12.50 4.50 0.34
N PRO A 142 -12.84 5.80 0.49
CA PRO A 142 -14.20 6.22 0.86
C PRO A 142 -15.24 5.84 -0.21
N PHE A 143 -14.91 5.90 -1.50
CA PHE A 143 -15.84 5.48 -2.57
C PHE A 143 -16.11 3.97 -2.53
N MET A 144 -15.09 3.16 -2.26
CA MET A 144 -15.23 1.71 -2.08
C MET A 144 -16.06 1.38 -0.82
N CYS A 145 -15.94 2.20 0.23
CA CYS A 145 -16.77 2.08 1.42
C CYS A 145 -18.24 2.47 1.17
N LEU A 146 -18.46 3.56 0.43
CA LEU A 146 -19.79 4.08 0.09
C LEU A 146 -20.56 3.17 -0.87
N THR A 147 -19.88 2.55 -1.84
CA THR A 147 -20.51 1.61 -2.79
C THR A 147 -20.97 0.31 -2.13
N GLY A 148 -20.36 -0.07 -1.01
CA GLY A 148 -20.77 -1.25 -0.24
C GLY A 148 -21.95 -1.03 0.70
N LEU A 149 -22.29 0.23 1.03
CA LEU A 149 -23.42 0.57 1.88
C LEU A 149 -24.76 0.32 1.16
N PRO A 150 -25.60 -0.60 1.66
CA PRO A 150 -26.86 -0.95 1.00
C PRO A 150 -27.86 0.21 1.02
N GLU A 151 -27.80 1.11 2.01
CA GLU A 151 -28.70 2.27 2.12
C GLU A 151 -28.49 3.29 1.00
N ILE A 152 -27.24 3.56 0.61
CA ILE A 152 -26.90 4.51 -0.46
C ILE A 152 -27.39 3.96 -1.79
N ARG A 153 -27.18 2.66 -2.05
CA ARG A 153 -27.66 2.02 -3.27
C ARG A 153 -29.18 2.02 -3.36
N GLN A 154 -29.88 1.82 -2.25
CA GLN A 154 -31.35 1.93 -2.20
C GLN A 154 -31.80 3.38 -2.44
N SER A 155 -31.10 4.36 -1.86
CA SER A 155 -31.40 5.78 -2.05
C SER A 155 -31.21 6.23 -3.49
N ILE A 156 -30.11 5.83 -4.15
CA ILE A 156 -29.87 6.12 -5.58
C ILE A 156 -30.94 5.46 -6.45
N LYS A 157 -31.30 4.20 -6.16
CA LYS A 157 -32.35 3.50 -6.91
C LYS A 157 -33.70 4.19 -6.76
N ASN A 158 -34.03 4.66 -5.56
CA ASN A 158 -35.26 5.40 -5.30
C ASN A 158 -35.28 6.77 -5.99
N ILE A 159 -34.15 7.49 -6.03
CA ILE A 159 -34.05 8.76 -6.77
C ILE A 159 -34.21 8.52 -8.28
N PHE A 160 -33.56 7.49 -8.82
CA PHE A 160 -33.64 7.18 -10.26
C PHE A 160 -35.04 6.70 -10.67
N ILE A 161 -35.68 5.87 -9.85
CA ILE A 161 -37.07 5.44 -10.07
C ILE A 161 -38.03 6.63 -9.92
N ARG A 162 -37.84 7.50 -8.93
CA ARG A 162 -38.66 8.72 -8.74
C ARG A 162 -38.52 9.68 -9.91
N ASN A 163 -37.32 9.86 -10.48
CA ASN A 163 -37.11 10.70 -11.65
C ASN A 163 -37.69 10.08 -12.95
N ASN A 164 -37.63 8.75 -13.12
CA ASN A 164 -38.27 8.08 -14.26
C ASN A 164 -39.81 8.06 -14.18
N ILE A 165 -40.41 8.11 -12.98
CA ILE A 165 -41.87 8.22 -12.80
C ILE A 165 -42.38 9.66 -13.03
N ILE A 166 -41.52 10.68 -12.97
CA ILE A 166 -41.90 12.09 -13.22
C ILE A 166 -41.78 12.46 -14.71
N GLN A 167 -41.10 11.66 -15.55
CA GLN A 167 -41.00 11.91 -17.00
C GLN A 167 -42.09 11.34 -17.94
N PRO A 168 -43.15 10.60 -17.55
CA PRO A 168 -44.14 10.10 -18.50
C PRO A 168 -45.34 11.05 -18.65
N THR A 169 -45.15 12.36 -18.88
CA THR A 169 -46.27 13.27 -19.26
C THR A 169 -45.81 14.60 -19.89
N ILE A 170 -44.81 14.57 -20.77
CA ILE A 170 -44.68 15.63 -21.79
C ILE A 170 -45.09 15.00 -23.12
N GLN A 171 -46.39 14.67 -23.24
CA GLN A 171 -47.03 14.62 -24.55
C GLN A 171 -47.35 16.06 -24.94
N ILE A 172 -46.46 16.65 -25.75
CA ILE A 172 -46.77 17.89 -26.45
C ILE A 172 -47.71 17.53 -27.59
N LYS A 173 -48.87 18.16 -27.52
CA LYS A 173 -49.96 18.19 -28.48
C LYS A 173 -49.65 19.17 -29.60
#